data_AF-A0A933FU27-F1
#
_entry.id   AF-A0A933FU27-F1
#
_cell.length_a   1.000
_cell.length_b   1.000
_cell.length_c   1.000
_cell.angle_alpha   90.00
_cell.angle_beta   90.00
_cell.angle_gamma   90.00
#
_symmetry.space_group_name_H-M   'P 1'
#
loop_
_entity.id
_entity.type
_entity.pdbx_description
1 polymer ?
#
loop_
_entity_poly.entity_id
_entity_poly.type
_entity_poly.pdbx_seq_one_letter_code
_entity_poly.pdbx_strand_id
1 'polypeptide(L)'
;MIGVERCLAEIRAIREIAEEQAVPYVARSRIGRLVLSTAVLVAEEAGLPPPDLPGPIQLPEDASGQLSDLAARCIRLADISRHITQPSEPLADRWERGWHQLLEEINGLEEQLRGRLTSR
;
A
#
# COMPACT_ATOMS: atom_id res chain seq x y z
N MET A 1 3.97 17.49 0.96
CA MET A 1 4.41 16.78 -0.28
C MET A 1 5.30 15.59 0.01
N ILE A 2 6.05 15.58 1.12
CA ILE A 2 6.93 14.48 1.53
C ILE A 2 6.19 13.12 1.57
N GLY A 3 4.92 13.07 2.04
CA GLY A 3 4.15 11.83 2.13
C GLY A 3 3.87 11.14 0.78
N VAL A 4 3.48 11.89 -0.25
CA VAL A 4 3.20 11.35 -1.60
C VAL A 4 4.47 10.81 -2.24
N GLU A 5 5.57 11.57 -2.19
CA GLU A 5 6.86 11.17 -2.74
C GLU A 5 7.40 9.91 -2.04
N ARG A 6 7.23 9.82 -0.72
CA ARG A 6 7.60 8.63 0.06
C ARG A 6 6.80 7.40 -0.36
N CYS A 7 5.48 7.53 -0.57
CA CYS A 7 4.66 6.43 -1.06
C CYS A 7 5.14 5.96 -2.45
N LEU A 8 5.41 6.90 -3.37
CA LEU A 8 5.92 6.58 -4.70
C LEU A 8 7.31 5.92 -4.65
N ALA A 9 8.17 6.31 -3.72
CA ALA A 9 9.47 5.68 -3.52
C ALA A 9 9.33 4.23 -3.05
N GLU A 10 8.44 3.94 -2.10
CA GLU A 10 8.16 2.56 -1.67
C GLU A 10 7.54 1.72 -2.80
N ILE A 11 6.68 2.31 -3.65
CA ILE A 11 6.13 1.63 -4.84
C ILE A 11 7.26 1.24 -5.81
N ARG A 12 8.18 2.15 -6.12
CA ARG A 12 9.35 1.83 -6.98
C ARG A 12 10.19 0.71 -6.36
N ALA A 13 10.46 0.81 -5.07
CA ALA A 13 11.20 -0.22 -4.36
C ALA A 13 10.51 -1.59 -4.37
N ILE A 14 9.18 -1.67 -4.47
CA ILE A 14 8.46 -2.94 -4.63
C ILE A 14 8.61 -3.50 -6.06
N ARG A 15 8.54 -2.62 -7.07
CA ARG A 15 8.67 -3.01 -8.49
C ARG A 15 10.05 -3.58 -8.82
N GLU A 16 11.11 -2.99 -8.28
CA GLU A 16 12.49 -3.48 -8.47
C GLU A 16 12.63 -4.96 -8.05
N ILE A 17 11.95 -5.37 -6.97
CA ILE A 17 12.01 -6.75 -6.47
C ILE A 17 11.19 -7.69 -7.36
N ALA A 18 10.11 -7.18 -7.97
CA ALA A 18 9.27 -7.96 -8.89
C ALA A 18 10.07 -8.47 -10.10
N GLU A 19 11.05 -7.69 -10.55
CA GLU A 19 11.90 -7.98 -11.70
C GLU A 19 12.98 -9.04 -11.39
N GLU A 20 13.37 -9.21 -10.13
CA GLU A 20 14.50 -10.05 -9.70
C GLU A 20 14.12 -11.44 -9.12
N GLN A 21 12.93 -11.97 -9.44
CA GLN A 21 12.38 -13.17 -8.77
C GLN A 21 12.22 -12.98 -7.25
N ALA A 22 11.30 -12.08 -6.88
CA ALA A 22 11.04 -11.70 -5.49
C ALA A 22 10.91 -12.89 -4.53
N VAL A 23 11.75 -12.90 -3.49
CA VAL A 23 11.57 -13.78 -2.32
C VAL A 23 10.36 -13.26 -1.52
N PRO A 24 9.35 -14.10 -1.21
CA PRO A 24 8.09 -13.66 -0.58
C PRO A 24 8.25 -12.83 0.69
N TYR A 25 9.29 -13.10 1.48
CA TYR A 25 9.59 -12.38 2.70
C TYR A 25 10.04 -10.92 2.45
N VAL A 26 10.84 -10.68 1.42
CA VAL A 26 11.34 -9.33 1.07
C VAL A 26 10.18 -8.46 0.61
N ALA A 27 9.31 -9.01 -0.23
CA ALA A 27 8.10 -8.34 -0.68
C ALA A 27 7.18 -7.96 0.49
N ARG A 28 6.91 -8.87 1.43
CA ARG A 28 6.07 -8.58 2.60
C ARG A 28 6.57 -7.37 3.40
N SER A 29 7.87 -7.32 3.67
CA SER A 29 8.48 -6.20 4.41
C SER A 29 8.28 -4.86 3.69
N ARG A 30 8.45 -4.85 2.37
CA ARG A 30 8.32 -3.66 1.52
C ARG A 30 6.88 -3.18 1.39
N ILE A 31 5.95 -4.12 1.25
CA ILE A 31 4.51 -3.81 1.29
C ILE A 31 4.13 -3.20 2.64
N GLY A 32 4.67 -3.71 3.75
CA GLY A 32 4.46 -3.12 5.07
C GLY A 32 4.89 -1.65 5.15
N ARG A 33 6.01 -1.29 4.51
CA ARG A 33 6.49 0.10 4.43
C ARG A 33 5.61 0.98 3.56
N LEU A 34 5.11 0.46 2.44
CA LEU A 34 4.15 1.16 1.60
C LEU A 34 2.84 1.41 2.35
N VAL A 35 2.31 0.39 3.04
CA VAL A 35 1.10 0.51 3.86
C VAL A 35 1.31 1.57 4.94
N LEU A 36 2.43 1.52 5.67
CA LEU A 36 2.74 2.53 6.69
C LEU A 36 2.85 3.94 6.09
N SER A 37 3.56 4.11 4.97
CA SER A 37 3.72 5.42 4.32
C SER A 37 2.39 5.97 3.83
N THR A 38 1.54 5.11 3.26
CA THR A 38 0.17 5.48 2.82
C THR A 38 -0.69 5.85 4.03
N ALA A 39 -0.58 5.09 5.12
CA ALA A 39 -1.30 5.35 6.36
C ALA A 39 -0.89 6.72 6.95
N VAL A 40 0.41 6.99 7.05
CA VAL A 40 0.91 8.30 7.49
C VAL A 40 0.37 9.43 6.60
N LEU A 41 0.39 9.27 5.28
CA LEU A 41 -0.17 10.27 4.36
C LEU A 41 -1.66 10.51 4.61
N VAL A 42 -2.46 9.45 4.77
CA VAL A 42 -3.90 9.55 5.06
C VAL A 42 -4.13 10.27 6.40
N ALA A 43 -3.37 9.94 7.44
CA ALA A 43 -3.50 10.56 8.75
C ALA A 43 -3.14 12.05 8.71
N GLU A 44 -2.05 12.41 8.04
CA GLU A 44 -1.62 13.81 7.85
C GLU A 44 -2.70 14.63 7.13
N GLU A 45 -3.30 14.09 6.06
CA GLU A 45 -4.36 14.77 5.31
C GLU A 45 -5.68 14.85 6.07
N ALA A 46 -5.94 13.89 6.96
CA ALA A 46 -7.10 13.88 7.85
C ALA A 46 -6.92 14.79 9.09
N GLY A 47 -5.73 15.33 9.34
CA GLY A 47 -5.41 16.03 10.59
C GLY A 47 -5.34 15.11 11.82
N LEU A 48 -5.09 13.82 11.61
CA LEU A 48 -4.97 12.79 12.64
C LEU A 48 -3.49 12.54 13.00
N PRO A 49 -3.20 11.98 14.19
CA PRO A 49 -1.85 11.56 14.53
C PRO A 49 -1.38 10.44 13.57
N PRO A 50 -0.13 10.48 13.09
CA PRO A 50 0.42 9.43 12.23
C PRO A 50 0.55 8.11 13.01
N PRO A 51 0.24 6.95 12.39
CA PRO A 51 0.37 5.66 13.04
C PRO A 51 1.84 5.19 13.09
N ASP A 52 2.20 4.44 14.14
CA ASP A 52 3.54 3.84 14.29
C ASP A 52 3.69 2.49 13.57
N LEU A 53 2.57 1.82 13.25
CA LEU A 53 2.55 0.49 12.66
C LEU A 53 1.68 0.44 11.39
N PRO A 54 2.00 -0.44 10.42
CA PRO A 54 1.15 -0.64 9.25
C PRO A 54 -0.21 -1.20 9.68
N GLY A 55 -1.30 -0.59 9.21
CA GLY A 55 -2.64 -1.02 9.59
C GLY A 55 -3.76 -0.12 9.05
N PRO A 56 -5.02 -0.48 9.37
CA PRO A 56 -6.17 0.32 8.99
C PRO A 56 -6.16 1.67 9.70
N ILE A 57 -6.64 2.71 9.02
CA ILE A 57 -6.91 4.02 9.60
C ILE A 57 -8.40 4.22 9.68
N GLN A 58 -8.87 4.63 10.86
CA GLN A 58 -10.24 5.10 11.04
C GLN A 58 -10.31 6.57 10.66
N LEU A 59 -11.07 6.86 9.61
CA LEU A 59 -11.33 8.22 9.18
C LEU A 59 -12.63 8.75 9.81
N PRO A 60 -12.73 10.08 10.01
CA PRO A 60 -14.01 10.73 10.32
C PRO A 60 -15.06 10.49 9.23
N GLU A 61 -16.35 10.52 9.59
CA GLU A 61 -17.46 10.31 8.64
C GLU A 61 -17.54 11.38 7.54
N ASP A 62 -17.02 12.57 7.81
CA ASP A 62 -16.97 13.71 6.88
C ASP A 62 -15.70 13.74 6.03
N ALA A 63 -14.84 12.72 6.12
CA ALA A 63 -13.64 12.63 5.30
C ALA A 63 -13.98 12.64 3.80
N SER A 64 -13.18 13.37 3.01
CA SER A 64 -13.39 13.45 1.56
C SER A 64 -13.36 12.06 0.90
N GLY A 65 -14.12 11.90 -0.19
CA GLY A 65 -14.14 10.63 -0.95
C GLY A 65 -12.74 10.19 -1.38
N GLN A 66 -11.89 11.12 -1.81
CA GLN A 66 -10.51 10.83 -2.21
C GLN A 66 -9.65 10.29 -1.07
N LEU A 67 -9.87 10.76 0.16
CA LEU A 67 -9.15 10.32 1.36
C LEU A 67 -9.68 8.95 1.83
N SER A 68 -10.99 8.76 1.75
CA SER A 68 -11.65 7.47 2.00
C SER A 68 -11.17 6.38 1.05
N ASP A 69 -11.03 6.69 -0.24
CA ASP A 69 -10.49 5.78 -1.25
C ASP A 69 -9.04 5.39 -0.95
N LEU A 70 -8.22 6.36 -0.52
CA LEU A 70 -6.82 6.13 -0.17
C LEU A 70 -6.70 5.22 1.06
N ALA A 71 -7.53 5.46 2.09
CA ALA A 71 -7.60 4.60 3.27
C ALA A 71 -8.07 3.18 2.93
N ALA A 72 -9.08 3.05 2.07
CA ALA A 72 -9.58 1.75 1.62
C ALA A 72 -8.51 0.95 0.85
N ARG A 73 -7.73 1.61 -0.03
CA ARG A 73 -6.58 0.98 -0.70
C ARG A 73 -5.51 0.54 0.28
N CYS A 74 -5.19 1.37 1.28
CA CYS A 74 -4.24 1.03 2.33
C CYS A 74 -4.65 -0.26 3.08
N ILE A 75 -5.93 -0.36 3.43
CA ILE A 75 -6.51 -1.55 4.08
C ILE A 75 -6.38 -2.79 3.17
N ARG A 76 -6.76 -2.67 1.89
CA ARG A 76 -6.64 -3.79 0.94
C ARG A 76 -5.21 -4.26 0.76
N LEU A 77 -4.24 -3.35 0.64
CA LEU A 77 -2.81 -3.70 0.56
C LEU A 77 -2.31 -4.41 1.83
N ALA A 78 -2.74 -3.95 3.00
CA ALA A 78 -2.41 -4.60 4.27
C ALA A 78 -3.00 -6.01 4.35
N ASP A 79 -4.23 -6.20 3.87
CA ASP A 79 -4.90 -7.50 3.82
C ASP A 79 -4.19 -8.45 2.87
N ILE A 80 -3.94 -8.03 1.63
CA ILE A 80 -3.23 -8.85 0.62
C ILE A 80 -1.88 -9.29 1.19
N SER A 81 -1.08 -8.36 1.71
CA SER A 81 0.24 -8.64 2.32
C SER A 81 0.21 -9.72 3.40
N ARG A 82 -0.84 -9.70 4.24
CA ARG A 82 -1.03 -10.73 5.28
C ARG A 82 -1.33 -12.11 4.71
N HIS A 83 -1.97 -12.19 3.55
CA HIS A 83 -2.40 -13.46 2.95
C HIS A 83 -1.38 -14.07 1.98
N ILE A 84 -0.59 -13.26 1.27
CA ILE A 84 0.38 -13.78 0.28
C ILE A 84 1.49 -14.65 0.88
N THR A 85 1.66 -14.63 2.21
CA THR A 85 2.72 -15.36 2.94
C THR A 85 2.19 -16.36 3.97
N GLN A 86 0.89 -16.69 3.97
CA GLN A 86 0.33 -17.66 4.93
C GLN A 86 0.81 -19.10 4.63
N PRO A 87 0.96 -19.97 5.64
CA PRO A 87 1.53 -21.32 5.46
C PRO A 87 0.55 -22.44 5.03
N SER A 88 -0.74 -22.15 4.87
CA SER A 88 -1.83 -23.15 4.79
C SER A 88 -2.11 -23.83 3.41
N GLU A 89 -1.45 -23.45 2.31
CA GLU A 89 -1.65 -23.96 0.94
C GLU A 89 -0.26 -24.03 0.22
N PRO A 90 -0.14 -24.53 -1.02
CA PRO A 90 1.11 -24.43 -1.77
C PRO A 90 1.55 -22.96 -1.92
N LEU A 91 2.82 -22.68 -1.58
CA LEU A 91 3.36 -21.32 -1.59
C LEU A 91 3.29 -20.68 -3.00
N ALA A 92 3.50 -21.48 -4.06
CA ALA A 92 3.58 -21.00 -5.44
C ALA A 92 2.26 -20.38 -5.95
N ASP A 93 1.14 -21.09 -5.87
CA ASP A 93 -0.14 -20.65 -6.46
C ASP A 93 -0.78 -19.45 -5.74
N ARG A 94 -0.55 -19.35 -4.43
CA ARG A 94 -0.99 -18.18 -3.64
C ARG A 94 -0.08 -17.00 -3.84
N TRP A 95 1.22 -17.26 -3.91
CA TRP A 95 2.20 -16.22 -4.19
C TRP A 95 1.87 -15.57 -5.53
N GLU A 96 1.69 -16.34 -6.59
CA GLU A 96 1.40 -15.80 -7.92
C GLU A 96 0.08 -15.01 -7.97
N ARG A 97 -1.02 -15.57 -7.45
CA ARG A 97 -2.33 -14.89 -7.42
C ARG A 97 -2.33 -13.66 -6.52
N GLY A 98 -1.81 -13.78 -5.31
CA GLY A 98 -1.74 -12.68 -4.35
C GLY A 98 -0.80 -11.58 -4.80
N TRP A 99 0.29 -11.93 -5.51
CA TRP A 99 1.21 -10.98 -6.11
C TRP A 99 0.56 -10.21 -7.24
N HIS A 100 -0.22 -10.86 -8.11
CA HIS A 100 -0.95 -10.17 -9.17
C HIS A 100 -1.95 -9.15 -8.60
N GLN A 101 -2.77 -9.57 -7.62
CA GLN A 101 -3.72 -8.69 -6.93
C GLN A 101 -3.02 -7.51 -6.24
N LEU A 102 -1.86 -7.76 -5.61
CA LEU A 102 -1.06 -6.71 -5.01
C LEU A 102 -0.60 -5.69 -6.05
N LEU A 103 -0.09 -6.14 -7.20
CA LEU A 103 0.38 -5.25 -8.26
C LEU A 103 -0.76 -4.40 -8.84
N GLU A 104 -1.96 -4.96 -8.99
CA GLU A 104 -3.16 -4.21 -9.39
C GLU A 104 -3.51 -3.09 -8.40
N GLU A 105 -3.50 -3.39 -7.10
CA GLU A 105 -3.76 -2.38 -6.06
C GLU A 105 -2.65 -1.31 -6.01
N ILE A 106 -1.38 -1.72 -6.19
CA ILE A 106 -0.24 -0.80 -6.27
C ILE A 106 -0.38 0.13 -7.49
N ASN A 107 -0.77 -0.40 -8.66
CA ASN A 107 -1.00 0.41 -9.86
C ASN A 107 -2.08 1.48 -9.59
N GLY A 108 -3.22 1.08 -9.04
CA GLY A 108 -4.30 2.01 -8.75
C GLY A 108 -3.93 3.05 -7.68
N LEU A 109 -3.12 2.68 -6.68
CA LEU A 109 -2.57 3.61 -5.71
C LEU A 109 -1.60 4.60 -6.37
N GLU A 110 -0.70 4.11 -7.22
CA GLU A 110 0.28 4.94 -7.92
C GLU A 110 -0.39 5.98 -8.83
N GLU A 111 -1.39 5.58 -9.60
CA GLU A 111 -2.18 6.48 -10.45
C GLU A 111 -2.85 7.58 -9.62
N GLN A 112 -3.48 7.22 -8.51
CA GLN A 112 -4.14 8.17 -7.60
C GLN A 112 -3.13 9.17 -7.01
N LEU A 113 -1.96 8.69 -6.58
CA LEU A 113 -0.88 9.53 -6.04
C LEU A 113 -0.29 10.48 -7.10
N ARG A 114 -0.09 10.00 -8.34
CA ARG A 114 0.39 10.84 -9.46
C ARG A 114 -0.63 11.90 -9.87
N GLY A 115 -1.92 11.56 -9.88
CA GLY A 115 -3.01 12.52 -10.14
C GLY A 115 -3.01 13.70 -9.16
N ARG A 116 -2.67 13.45 -7.89
CA ARG A 116 -2.53 14.47 -6.84
C ARG A 116 -1.33 15.41 -7.05
N LEU A 117 -0.27 14.94 -7.73
CA LEU A 117 0.87 15.79 -8.12
C LEU A 117 0.55 16.68 -9.33
N THR A 118 -0.41 16.29 -10.19
CA THR A 118 -0.76 16.99 -11.43
C THR A 118 -1.97 17.92 -11.30
N SER A 119 -2.86 17.68 -10.34
CA SER A 119 -4.04 18.53 -10.09
C SER A 119 -3.71 19.78 -9.23
N ARG A 120 -2.48 20.28 -9.32
CA ARG A 120 -1.98 21.47 -8.63
C ARG A 120 -1.47 22.49 -9.62
#